data_AF-A0A0M2H473-F1
#
_entry.id   AF-A0A0M2H473-F1
#
_cell.length_a   1.000
_cell.length_b   1.000
_cell.length_c   1.000
_cell.angle_alpha   90.00
_cell.angle_beta   90.00
_cell.angle_gamma   90.00
#
_symmetry.space_group_name_H-M   'P 1'
#
loop_
_entity.id
_entity.type
_entity.pdbx_description
1 polymer ?
#
loop_
_entity_poly.entity_id
_entity_poly.type
_entity_poly.pdbx_seq_one_letter_code
_entity_poly.pdbx_strand_id
1 'polypeptide(L)'
;MAHLLGAEALHLEFPTKVVFDGVSLGIDEGDRIGIVGRNGDGKSSLLAMLAGRLEPDSGRVTVRGGVRVGVLDQADTLDDALTVAEAVVGDRPEHEWAGDARVRDVIAGLLTGIPWDGPVLGLSGGQRRRVALAALLTGDHDVVFLDEPTNHLDVEAIAWLAAHLKRRWSPTAGGLLVVTHDRWFLDEICTATWEVHDRIVEPFEGGYAAYILQRVERDRQAAAIEARRQNLARKELAWLRRGAPARTSKPKFRIDAANELIADVPEIRDKTELQSLAVSRLGKDVVDLLDAAVSFPDPATGALREVLHPVEWRIAPGERTGILGVNGAGKSTLLGLVAGDVEPTAGRVKRGKTVNVATLTQRLDELEQHLDDPVRVVISRLRTTYTFGSGSKAQELTPGQLLERMGFASAQLSTPVKDLSGGQKRRLQLLLILLEQPNVLILDEPTNDLDTDILAAIEDLLDSWPGTLLVVSHDRYFIERVTDQQYAILGGHLRHLPGGVDEYLRLREREKAAGEAPAKATDAASSAPATPVTPSLGGAELRAAQKEASALERRLEKLESQIGSARTALADHDQSDYVGLGAEMARIGELEKERDGVEERWFELTEQIG
;
A
#
# COMPACT_ATOMS: atom_id res chain seq x y z
N MET A 1 -23.52 14.64 22.11
CA MET A 1 -22.30 15.26 21.57
C MET A 1 -22.73 16.03 20.34
N ALA A 2 -22.18 17.23 20.11
CA ALA A 2 -22.60 18.07 18.99
C ALA A 2 -21.71 17.76 17.78
N HIS A 3 -22.30 17.22 16.71
CA HIS A 3 -21.62 16.97 15.44
C HIS A 3 -20.91 18.24 14.94
N LEU A 4 -19.68 18.11 14.44
CA LEU A 4 -18.95 19.19 13.79
C LEU A 4 -19.61 19.57 12.47
N LEU A 5 -20.05 18.54 11.75
CA LEU A 5 -20.68 18.65 10.44
C LEU A 5 -21.74 17.56 10.28
N GLY A 6 -22.88 17.92 9.72
CA GLY A 6 -23.99 16.99 9.46
C GLY A 6 -24.52 17.18 8.05
N ALA A 7 -24.68 16.08 7.33
CA ALA A 7 -25.29 15.99 6.02
C ALA A 7 -26.63 15.27 6.14
N GLU A 8 -27.70 15.86 5.61
CA GLU A 8 -29.05 15.31 5.64
C GLU A 8 -29.58 15.12 4.22
N ALA A 9 -29.87 13.87 3.87
CA ALA A 9 -30.51 13.46 2.62
C ALA A 9 -29.90 14.05 1.34
N LEU A 10 -28.57 14.08 1.26
CA LEU A 10 -27.84 14.62 0.11
C LEU A 10 -28.18 13.85 -1.17
N HIS A 11 -28.53 14.60 -2.21
CA HIS A 11 -28.71 14.11 -3.57
C HIS A 11 -27.82 14.90 -4.51
N LEU A 12 -27.16 14.20 -5.42
CA LEU A 12 -26.33 14.79 -6.46
C LEU A 12 -26.52 14.02 -7.77
N GLU A 13 -26.90 14.72 -8.82
CA GLU A 13 -27.13 14.19 -10.15
C GLU A 13 -26.38 15.01 -11.21
N PHE A 14 -25.58 14.33 -12.02
CA PHE A 14 -25.07 14.87 -13.28
C PHE A 14 -25.96 14.40 -14.44
N PRO A 15 -25.98 15.09 -15.59
CA PRO A 15 -26.88 14.78 -16.71
C PRO A 15 -26.89 13.33 -17.20
N THR A 16 -25.84 12.57 -16.90
CA THR A 16 -25.68 11.16 -17.31
C THR A 16 -25.65 10.17 -16.15
N LYS A 17 -25.65 10.62 -14.89
CA LYS A 17 -25.45 9.76 -13.72
C LYS A 17 -25.93 10.43 -12.42
N VAL A 18 -26.82 9.73 -11.70
CA VAL A 18 -27.07 10.01 -10.28
C VAL A 18 -25.87 9.50 -9.48
N VAL A 19 -25.24 10.39 -8.72
CA VAL A 19 -24.06 10.09 -7.89
C VAL A 19 -24.48 9.73 -6.47
N PHE A 20 -25.40 10.48 -5.88
CA PHE A 20 -25.90 10.24 -4.52
C PHE A 20 -27.42 10.34 -4.47
N ASP A 21 -28.05 9.45 -3.69
CA ASP A 21 -29.51 9.38 -3.56
C ASP A 21 -29.94 9.28 -2.09
N GLY A 22 -30.02 10.42 -1.40
CA GLY A 22 -30.53 10.52 -0.04
C GLY A 22 -29.52 10.19 1.06
N VAL A 23 -28.25 10.53 0.86
CA VAL A 23 -27.16 10.21 1.79
C VAL A 23 -27.21 11.09 3.03
N SER A 24 -27.19 10.49 4.22
CA SER A 24 -27.15 11.20 5.51
C SER A 24 -25.96 10.74 6.33
N LEU A 25 -25.10 11.68 6.74
CA LEU A 25 -23.81 11.41 7.37
C LEU A 25 -23.51 12.45 8.44
N GLY A 26 -22.70 12.10 9.42
CA GLY A 26 -22.24 13.02 10.48
C GLY A 26 -20.74 12.88 10.69
N ILE A 27 -20.09 13.98 11.03
CA ILE A 27 -18.69 14.02 11.45
C ILE A 27 -18.67 14.54 12.88
N ASP A 28 -18.17 13.73 13.80
CA ASP A 28 -18.03 14.03 15.21
C ASP A 28 -16.62 14.49 15.58
N GLU A 29 -16.48 15.04 16.78
CA GLU A 29 -15.18 15.40 17.33
C GLU A 29 -14.34 14.14 17.61
N GLY A 30 -13.12 14.10 17.07
CA GLY A 30 -12.21 12.98 17.17
C GLY A 30 -12.27 12.01 15.98
N ASP A 31 -13.24 12.17 15.08
CA ASP A 31 -13.41 11.28 13.94
C ASP A 31 -12.24 11.39 12.95
N ARG A 32 -11.70 10.23 12.58
CA ARG A 32 -10.77 10.08 11.46
C ARG A 32 -11.37 9.09 10.48
N ILE A 33 -12.01 9.62 9.45
CA ILE A 33 -12.82 8.87 8.50
C ILE A 33 -12.04 8.72 7.19
N GLY A 34 -11.78 7.47 6.81
CA GLY A 34 -11.31 7.13 5.46
C GLY A 34 -12.47 6.98 4.50
N ILE A 35 -12.38 7.49 3.29
CA ILE A 35 -13.41 7.35 2.25
C ILE A 35 -12.84 6.50 1.13
N VAL A 36 -13.48 5.35 0.90
CA VAL A 36 -13.10 4.35 -0.10
C VAL A 36 -14.25 4.11 -1.07
N GLY A 37 -13.95 3.55 -2.23
CA GLY A 37 -14.94 3.33 -3.30
C GLY A 37 -14.27 3.34 -4.67
N ARG A 38 -15.01 2.96 -5.72
CA ARG A 38 -14.42 2.85 -7.06
C ARG A 38 -14.19 4.24 -7.65
N ASN A 39 -13.36 4.29 -8.69
CA ASN A 39 -13.14 5.53 -9.41
C ASN A 39 -14.41 5.97 -10.13
N GLY A 40 -14.84 7.20 -9.84
CA GLY A 40 -16.08 7.76 -10.38
C GLY A 40 -17.34 7.50 -9.55
N ASP A 41 -17.24 6.91 -8.36
CA ASP A 41 -18.39 6.73 -7.45
C ASP A 41 -18.78 7.99 -6.67
N GLY A 42 -18.00 9.07 -6.78
CA GLY A 42 -18.33 10.37 -6.21
C GLY A 42 -17.58 10.73 -4.92
N LYS A 43 -16.48 10.04 -4.58
CA LYS A 43 -15.64 10.33 -3.39
C LYS A 43 -15.26 11.82 -3.27
N SER A 44 -14.67 12.39 -4.32
CA SER A 44 -14.30 13.81 -4.37
C SER A 44 -15.52 14.73 -4.35
N SER A 45 -16.62 14.33 -5.00
CA SER A 45 -17.88 15.08 -4.97
C SER A 45 -18.47 15.12 -3.56
N LEU A 46 -18.38 14.03 -2.80
CA LEU A 46 -18.81 13.97 -1.41
C LEU A 46 -18.01 14.95 -0.54
N LEU A 47 -16.68 14.92 -0.64
CA LEU A 47 -15.82 15.88 0.06
C LEU A 47 -16.18 17.33 -0.32
N ALA A 48 -16.38 17.63 -1.60
CA ALA A 48 -16.73 18.96 -2.07
C ALA A 48 -18.09 19.43 -1.54
N MET A 49 -19.09 18.54 -1.48
CA MET A 49 -20.41 18.86 -0.90
C MET A 49 -20.30 19.11 0.60
N LEU A 50 -19.61 18.23 1.35
CA LEU A 50 -19.42 18.41 2.78
C LEU A 50 -18.63 19.70 3.09
N ALA A 51 -17.71 20.09 2.21
CA ALA A 51 -16.96 21.35 2.35
C ALA A 51 -17.76 22.61 1.99
N GLY A 52 -18.97 22.47 1.45
CA GLY A 52 -19.76 23.59 0.91
C GLY A 52 -19.19 24.19 -0.39
N ARG A 53 -18.32 23.45 -1.10
CA ARG A 53 -17.76 23.86 -2.40
C ARG A 53 -18.61 23.40 -3.59
N LEU A 54 -19.45 22.39 -3.38
CA LEU A 54 -20.42 21.89 -4.34
C LEU A 54 -21.79 21.90 -3.68
N GLU A 55 -22.76 22.59 -4.28
CA GLU A 55 -24.14 22.55 -3.79
C GLU A 55 -24.80 21.22 -4.19
N PRO A 56 -25.47 20.52 -3.27
CA PRO A 56 -26.26 19.34 -3.60
C PRO A 56 -27.56 19.77 -4.30
N ASP A 57 -28.08 18.93 -5.20
CA ASP A 57 -29.37 19.18 -5.87
C ASP A 57 -30.56 19.09 -4.89
N SER A 58 -30.43 18.24 -3.87
CA SER A 58 -31.36 18.22 -2.73
C SER A 58 -30.67 17.74 -1.44
N GLY A 59 -31.33 17.98 -0.31
CA GLY A 59 -30.73 17.80 1.02
C GLY A 59 -29.99 19.05 1.48
N ARG A 60 -29.25 18.95 2.59
CA ARG A 60 -28.45 20.05 3.11
C ARG A 60 -27.23 19.58 3.88
N VAL A 61 -26.21 20.42 3.89
CA VAL A 61 -25.05 20.30 4.78
C VAL A 61 -25.14 21.38 5.85
N THR A 62 -24.92 20.98 7.10
CA THR A 62 -24.94 21.83 8.28
C THR A 62 -23.57 21.78 8.94
N VAL A 63 -23.02 22.95 9.26
CA VAL A 63 -21.71 23.07 9.93
C VAL A 63 -21.94 23.78 11.26
N ARG A 64 -21.34 23.26 12.33
CA ARG A 64 -21.42 23.92 13.64
C ARG A 64 -20.77 25.30 13.55
N GLY A 65 -21.42 26.32 14.11
CA GLY A 65 -20.92 27.70 14.09
C GLY A 65 -19.49 27.80 14.64
N GLY A 66 -18.62 28.50 13.91
CA GLY A 66 -17.21 28.71 14.29
C GLY A 66 -16.24 27.59 13.87
N VAL A 67 -16.72 26.48 13.30
CA VAL A 67 -15.84 25.41 12.76
C VAL A 67 -15.15 25.89 11.48
N ARG A 68 -13.82 25.79 11.45
CA ARG A 68 -13.00 26.06 10.27
C ARG A 68 -12.70 24.76 9.54
N VAL A 69 -13.19 24.65 8.31
CA VAL A 69 -12.93 23.51 7.44
C VAL A 69 -11.78 23.85 6.50
N GLY A 70 -10.70 23.08 6.56
CA GLY A 70 -9.61 23.11 5.59
C GLY A 70 -9.76 21.96 4.60
N VAL A 71 -9.45 22.19 3.32
CA VAL A 71 -9.62 21.17 2.27
C VAL A 71 -8.44 21.20 1.31
N LEU A 72 -7.81 20.04 1.12
CA LEU A 72 -6.93 19.74 -0.02
C LEU A 72 -7.78 19.04 -1.08
N ASP A 73 -8.00 19.69 -2.21
CA ASP A 73 -8.70 19.11 -3.35
C ASP A 73 -7.72 18.67 -4.45
N GLN A 74 -8.26 18.11 -5.54
CA GLN A 74 -7.47 17.68 -6.70
C GLN A 74 -7.05 18.85 -7.60
N ALA A 75 -7.59 20.05 -7.41
CA ALA A 75 -7.31 21.19 -8.27
C ALA A 75 -6.18 22.04 -7.68
N ASP A 76 -5.15 22.34 -8.47
CA ASP A 76 -4.08 23.24 -8.02
C ASP A 76 -4.64 24.67 -7.85
N THR A 77 -4.83 25.09 -6.60
CA THR A 77 -5.38 26.41 -6.23
C THR A 77 -4.32 27.41 -5.79
N LEU A 78 -3.04 27.02 -5.78
CA LEU A 78 -1.94 27.92 -5.43
C LEU A 78 -1.76 29.01 -6.48
N ASP A 79 -1.58 30.25 -6.02
CA ASP A 79 -1.25 31.39 -6.87
C ASP A 79 0.20 31.27 -7.35
N ASP A 80 0.37 31.19 -8.66
CA ASP A 80 1.67 31.07 -9.33
C ASP A 80 2.61 32.25 -9.05
N ALA A 81 2.07 33.41 -8.69
CA ALA A 81 2.84 34.61 -8.40
C ALA A 81 3.50 34.59 -7.02
N LEU A 82 3.03 33.74 -6.10
CA LEU A 82 3.57 33.64 -4.75
C LEU A 82 4.88 32.85 -4.72
N THR A 83 5.71 33.14 -3.73
CA THR A 83 6.80 32.25 -3.32
C THR A 83 6.27 31.08 -2.49
N VAL A 84 7.05 30.00 -2.37
CA VAL A 84 6.69 28.85 -1.53
C VAL A 84 6.50 29.27 -0.08
N ALA A 85 7.36 30.16 0.43
CA ALA A 85 7.22 30.73 1.76
C ALA A 85 5.88 31.45 1.94
N GLU A 86 5.56 32.40 1.06
CA GLU A 86 4.29 33.15 1.11
C GLU A 86 3.07 32.24 0.97
N ALA A 87 3.14 31.20 0.14
CA ALA A 87 2.05 30.24 -0.02
C ALA A 87 1.77 29.44 1.27
N VAL A 88 2.81 29.14 2.07
CA VAL A 88 2.71 28.24 3.24
C VAL A 88 2.50 28.98 4.55
N VAL A 89 3.20 30.10 4.76
CA VAL A 89 3.12 30.87 6.01
C VAL A 89 2.45 32.25 5.83
N GLY A 90 2.11 32.63 4.61
CA GLY A 90 1.54 33.95 4.31
C GLY A 90 2.54 35.08 4.63
N ASP A 91 2.01 36.20 5.10
CA ASP A 91 2.79 37.38 5.49
C ASP A 91 3.40 37.27 6.91
N ARG A 92 3.39 36.08 7.54
CA ARG A 92 3.87 35.92 8.92
C ARG A 92 5.38 36.18 8.98
N PRO A 93 5.86 37.02 9.92
CA PRO A 93 7.29 37.23 10.10
C PRO A 93 8.04 35.94 10.43
N GLU A 94 9.28 35.82 9.95
CA GLU A 94 10.13 34.64 10.16
C GLU A 94 10.25 34.21 11.61
N HIS A 95 10.44 35.16 12.52
CA HIS A 95 10.58 34.89 13.95
C HIS A 95 9.30 34.32 14.59
N GLU A 96 8.12 34.60 14.04
CA GLU A 96 6.85 34.10 14.57
C GLU A 96 6.62 32.66 14.13
N TRP A 97 6.75 32.36 12.83
CA TRP A 97 6.51 31.00 12.33
C TRP A 97 7.67 30.05 12.66
N ALA A 98 8.92 30.52 12.71
CA ALA A 98 10.05 29.68 13.13
C ALA A 98 9.97 29.32 14.62
N GLY A 99 9.27 30.13 15.42
CA GLY A 99 8.95 29.81 16.82
C GLY A 99 7.94 28.67 16.96
N ASP A 100 7.09 28.45 15.96
CA ASP A 100 6.06 27.40 15.98
C ASP A 100 6.65 26.04 15.58
N ALA A 101 6.72 25.12 16.54
CA ALA A 101 7.19 23.76 16.32
C ALA A 101 6.35 22.99 15.30
N ARG A 102 5.04 23.29 15.19
CA ARG A 102 4.14 22.62 14.24
C ARG A 102 4.46 23.05 12.82
N VAL A 103 4.65 24.35 12.60
CA VAL A 103 5.00 24.88 11.27
C VAL A 103 6.36 24.34 10.83
N ARG A 104 7.36 24.32 11.72
CA ARG A 104 8.67 23.72 11.43
C ARG A 104 8.59 22.23 11.08
N ASP A 105 7.77 21.47 11.81
CA ASP A 105 7.54 20.04 11.52
C ASP A 105 6.95 19.85 10.11
N VAL A 106 5.94 20.66 9.73
CA VAL A 106 5.33 20.62 8.39
C VAL A 106 6.34 20.94 7.29
N ILE A 107 7.15 21.98 7.47
CA ILE A 107 8.17 22.37 6.50
C ILE A 107 9.21 21.26 6.32
N ALA A 108 9.72 20.71 7.43
CA ALA A 108 10.69 19.62 7.40
C ALA A 108 10.13 18.33 6.76
N GLY A 109 8.87 18.02 7.04
CA GLY A 109 8.21 16.81 6.54
C GLY A 109 7.87 16.84 5.05
N LEU A 110 7.36 17.95 4.53
CA LEU A 110 6.81 18.01 3.15
C LEU A 110 7.66 18.79 2.16
N LEU A 111 8.38 19.82 2.61
CA LEU A 111 9.01 20.80 1.73
C LEU A 111 10.51 20.57 1.54
N THR A 112 11.03 19.45 2.03
CA THR A 112 12.42 19.07 1.80
C THR A 112 12.70 18.98 0.29
N GLY A 113 13.74 19.70 -0.16
CA GLY A 113 14.16 19.77 -1.56
C GLY A 113 13.33 20.72 -2.44
N ILE A 114 12.39 21.49 -1.87
CA ILE A 114 11.66 22.54 -2.58
C ILE A 114 12.30 23.89 -2.21
N PRO A 115 12.59 24.78 -3.19
CA PRO A 115 13.17 26.09 -2.90
C PRO A 115 12.16 26.95 -2.13
N TRP A 116 12.48 27.25 -0.86
CA TRP A 116 11.60 28.00 0.06
C TRP A 116 11.31 29.42 -0.43
N ASP A 117 12.32 30.13 -0.92
CA ASP A 117 12.18 31.48 -1.47
C ASP A 117 11.91 31.49 -2.98
N GLY A 118 11.72 30.31 -3.58
CA GLY A 118 11.43 30.16 -5.01
C GLY A 118 9.96 30.44 -5.32
N PRO A 119 9.64 30.85 -6.56
CA PRO A 119 8.25 31.00 -6.98
C PRO A 119 7.55 29.65 -7.04
N VAL A 120 6.23 29.64 -6.79
CA VAL A 120 5.36 28.47 -7.03
C VAL A 120 5.31 28.14 -8.53
N LEU A 121 5.41 29.15 -9.39
CA LEU A 121 5.55 28.98 -10.83
C LEU A 121 6.79 28.14 -11.17
N GLY A 122 6.59 27.02 -11.88
CA GLY A 122 7.65 26.12 -12.32
C GLY A 122 7.88 24.90 -11.42
N LEU A 123 7.20 24.82 -10.27
CA LEU A 123 7.14 23.59 -9.49
C LEU A 123 6.42 22.49 -10.28
N SER A 124 6.88 21.24 -10.15
CA SER A 124 6.16 20.09 -10.69
C SER A 124 4.81 19.91 -9.98
N GLY A 125 3.83 19.27 -10.61
CA GLY A 125 2.51 19.04 -9.99
C GLY A 125 2.60 18.39 -8.61
N GLY A 126 3.50 17.40 -8.43
CA GLY A 126 3.75 16.80 -7.12
C GLY A 126 4.40 17.76 -6.10
N GLN A 127 5.29 18.66 -6.54
CA GLN A 127 5.84 19.71 -5.66
C GLN A 127 4.77 20.73 -5.27
N ARG A 128 3.93 21.19 -6.21
CA ARG A 128 2.80 22.09 -5.94
C ARG A 128 1.83 21.47 -4.94
N ARG A 129 1.48 20.19 -5.11
CA ARG A 129 0.61 19.46 -4.20
C ARG A 129 1.19 19.38 -2.78
N ARG A 130 2.50 19.16 -2.64
CA ARG A 130 3.19 19.21 -1.34
C ARG A 130 3.14 20.59 -0.69
N VAL A 131 3.30 21.65 -1.48
CA VAL A 131 3.16 23.05 -0.99
C VAL A 131 1.73 23.33 -0.54
N ALA A 132 0.71 22.89 -1.30
CA ALA A 132 -0.69 23.05 -0.95
C ALA A 132 -1.06 22.28 0.34
N LEU A 133 -0.57 21.04 0.47
CA LEU A 133 -0.73 20.26 1.69
C LEU A 133 -0.03 20.94 2.88
N ALA A 134 1.18 21.48 2.69
CA ALA A 134 1.88 22.20 3.75
C ALA A 134 1.11 23.46 4.19
N ALA A 135 0.62 24.28 3.24
CA ALA A 135 -0.19 25.46 3.51
C ALA A 135 -1.48 25.13 4.26
N LEU A 136 -2.11 24.00 3.93
CA LEU A 136 -3.28 23.51 4.65
C LEU A 136 -2.95 23.08 6.07
N LEU A 137 -1.83 22.37 6.27
CA LEU A 137 -1.46 21.85 7.60
C LEU A 137 -0.91 22.95 8.53
N THR A 138 -0.33 24.02 8.01
CA THR A 138 0.06 25.20 8.80
C THR A 138 -1.13 26.06 9.24
N GLY A 139 -2.26 25.93 8.55
CA GLY A 139 -3.51 26.59 8.90
C GLY A 139 -4.16 26.04 10.17
N ASP A 140 -4.84 26.90 10.92
CA ASP A 140 -5.66 26.49 12.07
C ASP A 140 -7.04 26.05 11.58
N HIS A 141 -7.17 24.74 11.33
CA HIS A 141 -8.42 24.09 10.93
C HIS A 141 -8.93 23.15 12.01
N ASP A 142 -10.24 23.18 12.23
CA ASP A 142 -10.93 22.29 13.16
C ASP A 142 -11.30 20.97 12.46
N VAL A 143 -11.60 21.04 11.15
CA VAL A 143 -11.83 19.85 10.31
C VAL A 143 -10.93 19.95 9.08
N VAL A 144 -10.26 18.86 8.72
CA VAL A 144 -9.44 18.79 7.51
C VAL A 144 -9.94 17.69 6.59
N PHE A 145 -10.16 18.06 5.33
CA PHE A 145 -10.49 17.15 4.24
C PHE A 145 -9.30 17.01 3.32
N LEU A 146 -8.91 15.77 3.02
CA LEU A 146 -7.78 15.46 2.16
C LEU A 146 -8.25 14.56 1.02
N ASP A 147 -8.20 15.05 -0.22
CA ASP A 147 -8.43 14.23 -1.41
C ASP A 147 -7.08 13.75 -1.95
N GLU A 148 -6.79 12.44 -1.88
CA GLU A 148 -5.56 11.76 -2.30
C GLU A 148 -4.25 12.43 -1.82
N PRO A 149 -4.06 12.64 -0.50
CA PRO A 149 -2.89 13.37 0.01
C PRO A 149 -1.57 12.61 -0.13
N THR A 150 -1.62 11.28 -0.28
CA THR A 150 -0.45 10.41 -0.39
C THR A 150 0.16 10.40 -1.80
N ASN A 151 -0.60 10.84 -2.81
CA ASN A 151 -0.10 10.90 -4.18
C ASN A 151 1.13 11.81 -4.29
N HIS A 152 2.17 11.29 -4.95
CA HIS A 152 3.47 11.96 -5.14
C HIS A 152 4.27 12.22 -3.85
N LEU A 153 3.84 11.67 -2.71
CA LEU A 153 4.66 11.60 -1.50
C LEU A 153 5.50 10.33 -1.53
N ASP A 154 6.73 10.43 -1.01
CA ASP A 154 7.52 9.24 -0.78
C ASP A 154 7.15 8.55 0.54
N VAL A 155 7.65 7.34 0.75
CA VAL A 155 7.34 6.51 1.93
C VAL A 155 7.66 7.25 3.24
N GLU A 156 8.68 8.10 3.23
CA GLU A 156 9.09 8.90 4.38
C GLU A 156 8.08 10.02 4.68
N ALA A 157 7.67 10.77 3.64
CA ALA A 157 6.67 11.81 3.75
C ALA A 157 5.28 11.25 4.11
N ILE A 158 4.90 10.08 3.61
CA ILE A 158 3.65 9.39 3.98
C ILE A 158 3.66 9.00 5.46
N ALA A 159 4.76 8.38 5.93
CA ALA A 159 4.90 8.00 7.34
C ALA A 159 4.89 9.23 8.26
N TRP A 160 5.58 10.30 7.86
CA TRP A 160 5.54 11.57 8.58
C TRP A 160 4.13 12.16 8.62
N LEU A 161 3.42 12.19 7.49
CA LEU A 161 2.07 12.74 7.39
C LEU A 161 1.09 11.99 8.29
N ALA A 162 1.15 10.65 8.30
CA ALA A 162 0.34 9.82 9.18
C ALA A 162 0.60 10.17 10.65
N ALA A 163 1.87 10.25 11.05
CA ALA A 163 2.27 10.60 12.40
C ALA A 163 1.86 12.03 12.80
N HIS A 164 1.97 12.99 11.87
CA HIS A 164 1.55 14.37 12.06
C HIS A 164 0.04 14.47 12.29
N LEU A 165 -0.77 13.84 11.42
CA LEU A 165 -2.23 13.85 11.53
C LEU A 165 -2.73 13.17 12.81
N LYS A 166 -2.10 12.06 13.24
CA LYS A 166 -2.44 11.38 14.51
C LYS A 166 -2.19 12.25 15.74
N ARG A 167 -1.17 13.11 15.71
CA ARG A 167 -0.83 14.02 16.84
C ARG A 167 -1.52 15.37 16.78
N ARG A 168 -2.09 15.74 15.63
CA ARG A 168 -2.65 17.07 15.39
C ARG A 168 -3.80 17.42 16.34
N TRP A 169 -4.72 16.48 16.56
CA TRP A 169 -5.84 16.66 17.48
C TRP A 169 -5.85 15.61 18.60
N SER A 170 -6.43 15.98 19.74
CA SER A 170 -6.78 15.01 20.77
C SER A 170 -7.89 14.07 20.26
N PRO A 171 -8.06 12.88 20.85
CA PRO A 171 -9.15 11.95 20.47
C PRO A 171 -10.57 12.50 20.62
N THR A 172 -10.74 13.68 21.21
CA THR A 172 -12.04 14.34 21.46
C THR A 172 -12.12 15.72 20.80
N ALA A 173 -11.24 15.99 19.83
CA ALA A 173 -11.20 17.27 19.15
C ALA A 173 -10.93 17.09 17.66
N GLY A 174 -11.44 18.04 16.88
CA GLY A 174 -11.26 18.11 15.43
C GLY A 174 -11.87 16.96 14.66
N GLY A 175 -11.66 16.95 13.35
CA GLY A 175 -12.11 15.88 12.46
C GLY A 175 -11.24 15.77 11.22
N LEU A 176 -11.06 14.56 10.72
CA LEU A 176 -10.30 14.28 9.51
C LEU A 176 -11.14 13.42 8.58
N LEU A 177 -11.34 13.88 7.35
CA LEU A 177 -11.81 13.03 6.25
C LEU A 177 -10.68 12.91 5.23
N VAL A 178 -10.36 11.68 4.85
CA VAL A 178 -9.38 11.41 3.80
C VAL A 178 -9.97 10.49 2.73
N VAL A 179 -9.87 10.90 1.47
CA VAL A 179 -10.00 10.00 0.33
C VAL A 179 -8.60 9.56 -0.02
N THR A 180 -8.31 8.26 0.05
CA THR A 180 -7.04 7.73 -0.46
C THR A 180 -7.17 6.27 -0.87
N HIS A 181 -6.32 5.87 -1.81
CA HIS A 181 -6.10 4.48 -2.15
C HIS A 181 -4.96 3.80 -1.34
N ASP A 182 -4.24 4.55 -0.51
CA ASP A 182 -3.20 4.00 0.36
C ASP A 182 -3.81 3.25 1.56
N ARG A 183 -3.75 1.92 1.48
CA ARG A 183 -4.33 1.01 2.48
C ARG A 183 -3.64 1.12 3.84
N TRP A 184 -2.31 1.26 3.84
CA TRP A 184 -1.54 1.40 5.07
C TRP A 184 -1.89 2.72 5.76
N PHE A 185 -1.97 3.81 5.00
CA PHE A 185 -2.33 5.11 5.53
C PHE A 185 -3.72 5.11 6.18
N LEU A 186 -4.71 4.48 5.52
CA LEU A 186 -6.06 4.29 6.07
C LEU A 186 -6.04 3.48 7.38
N ASP A 187 -5.32 2.36 7.41
CA ASP A 187 -5.20 1.53 8.62
C ASP A 187 -4.47 2.26 9.75
N GLU A 188 -3.46 3.06 9.42
CA GLU A 188 -2.65 3.75 10.40
C GLU A 188 -3.42 4.91 11.06
N ILE A 189 -4.26 5.64 10.34
CA ILE A 189 -4.89 6.87 10.87
C ILE A 189 -6.39 6.76 11.13
N CYS A 190 -7.14 6.00 10.33
CA CYS A 190 -8.59 6.04 10.34
C CYS A 190 -9.19 5.21 11.49
N THR A 191 -10.22 5.75 12.11
CA THR A 191 -11.04 5.08 13.13
C THR A 191 -12.34 4.54 12.55
N ALA A 192 -12.75 5.06 11.39
CA ALA A 192 -13.90 4.61 10.63
C ALA A 192 -13.60 4.71 9.13
N THR A 193 -14.29 3.90 8.34
CA THR A 193 -14.15 3.88 6.88
C THR A 193 -15.55 4.00 6.25
N TRP A 194 -15.73 4.94 5.34
CA TRP A 194 -16.96 5.13 4.57
C TRP A 194 -16.77 4.57 3.17
N GLU A 195 -17.58 3.58 2.81
CA GLU A 195 -17.60 3.04 1.45
C GLU A 195 -18.65 3.81 0.63
N VAL A 196 -18.19 4.42 -0.47
CA VAL A 196 -19.05 5.06 -1.47
C VAL A 196 -19.28 4.06 -2.59
N HIS A 197 -20.52 3.60 -2.73
CA HIS A 197 -20.93 2.68 -3.80
C HIS A 197 -22.44 2.80 -4.06
N ASP A 198 -22.89 2.41 -5.25
CA ASP A 198 -24.32 2.27 -5.60
C ASP A 198 -25.25 3.47 -5.26
N ARG A 199 -24.67 4.69 -5.20
CA ARG A 199 -25.32 5.97 -4.83
C ARG A 199 -25.55 6.19 -3.33
N ILE A 200 -25.03 5.32 -2.49
CA ILE A 200 -25.09 5.41 -1.03
C ILE A 200 -23.68 5.54 -0.45
N VAL A 201 -23.63 5.85 0.85
CA VAL A 201 -22.41 5.83 1.64
C VAL A 201 -22.65 4.98 2.87
N GLU A 202 -21.89 3.90 3.00
CA GLU A 202 -22.00 2.96 4.12
C GLU A 202 -20.82 3.14 5.09
N PRO A 203 -21.07 3.43 6.37
CA PRO A 203 -20.03 3.55 7.37
C PRO A 203 -19.64 2.19 7.96
N PHE A 204 -18.33 1.99 8.14
CA PHE A 204 -17.71 0.84 8.78
C PHE A 204 -16.79 1.30 9.91
N GLU A 205 -16.65 0.47 10.94
CA GLU A 205 -15.74 0.76 12.06
C GLU A 205 -14.33 0.24 11.77
N GLY A 206 -13.32 1.04 12.10
CA GLY A 206 -11.90 0.72 11.91
C GLY A 206 -11.31 1.19 10.58
N GLY A 207 -10.03 0.83 10.39
CA GLY A 207 -9.26 1.09 9.17
C GLY A 207 -9.68 0.21 7.99
N TYR A 208 -8.87 0.23 6.94
CA TYR A 208 -9.06 -0.51 5.70
C TYR A 208 -9.20 -2.03 5.91
N ALA A 209 -8.33 -2.66 6.71
CA ALA A 209 -8.38 -4.11 6.94
C ALA A 209 -9.70 -4.55 7.61
N ALA A 210 -10.15 -3.77 8.61
CA ALA A 210 -11.42 -4.02 9.30
C ALA A 210 -12.62 -3.79 8.36
N TYR A 211 -12.55 -2.77 7.51
CA TYR A 211 -13.54 -2.52 6.46
C TYR A 211 -13.66 -3.70 5.49
N ILE A 212 -12.55 -4.24 4.96
CA ILE A 212 -12.59 -5.35 4.01
C ILE A 212 -13.25 -6.59 4.63
N LEU A 213 -12.92 -6.92 5.88
CA LEU A 213 -13.56 -8.03 6.60
C LEU A 213 -15.08 -7.83 6.74
N GLN A 214 -15.50 -6.62 7.10
CA GLN A 214 -16.93 -6.28 7.23
C GLN A 214 -17.65 -6.29 5.88
N ARG A 215 -17.01 -5.79 4.82
CA ARG A 215 -17.53 -5.79 3.45
C ARG A 215 -17.77 -7.21 2.95
N VAL A 216 -16.80 -8.12 3.14
CA VAL A 216 -16.93 -9.52 2.74
C VAL A 216 -18.07 -10.21 3.49
N GLU A 217 -18.19 -9.97 4.80
CA GLU A 217 -19.29 -10.55 5.59
C GLU A 217 -20.66 -9.97 5.17
N ARG A 218 -20.74 -8.66 4.87
CA ARG A 218 -21.95 -8.03 4.29
C ARG A 218 -22.33 -8.68 2.97
N ASP A 219 -21.40 -8.78 2.03
CA ASP A 219 -21.65 -9.33 0.70
C ASP A 219 -22.10 -10.79 0.78
N ARG A 220 -21.52 -11.56 1.72
CA ARG A 220 -21.96 -12.92 2.04
C ARG A 220 -23.39 -12.96 2.56
N GLN A 221 -23.76 -12.07 3.47
CA GLN A 221 -25.11 -11.99 4.01
C GLN A 221 -26.11 -11.61 2.91
N ALA A 222 -25.76 -10.63 2.06
CA ALA A 222 -26.57 -10.21 0.92
C ALA A 222 -26.78 -11.36 -0.08
N ALA A 223 -25.71 -12.07 -0.46
CA ALA A 223 -25.78 -13.24 -1.34
C ALA A 223 -26.63 -14.36 -0.74
N ALA A 224 -26.52 -14.61 0.56
CA ALA A 224 -27.34 -15.61 1.25
C ALA A 224 -28.83 -15.22 1.32
N ILE A 225 -29.14 -13.93 1.45
CA ILE A 225 -30.51 -13.40 1.42
C ILE A 225 -31.08 -13.52 0.01
N GLU A 226 -30.33 -13.10 -1.01
CA GLU A 226 -30.76 -13.17 -2.40
C GLU A 226 -30.92 -14.62 -2.86
N ALA A 227 -30.01 -15.52 -2.49
CA ALA A 227 -30.16 -16.95 -2.74
C ALA A 227 -31.41 -17.54 -2.05
N ARG A 228 -31.73 -17.11 -0.82
CA ARG A 228 -32.99 -17.50 -0.16
C ARG A 228 -34.21 -16.94 -0.90
N ARG A 229 -34.17 -15.68 -1.36
CA ARG A 229 -35.23 -15.04 -2.13
C ARG A 229 -35.47 -15.76 -3.45
N GLN A 230 -34.42 -16.06 -4.21
CA GLN A 230 -34.50 -16.81 -5.46
C GLN A 230 -35.01 -18.23 -5.25
N ASN A 231 -34.58 -18.90 -4.17
CA ASN A 231 -35.10 -20.22 -3.83
C ASN A 231 -36.57 -20.18 -3.40
N LEU A 232 -37.00 -19.14 -2.69
CA LEU A 232 -38.40 -18.92 -2.35
C LEU A 232 -39.23 -18.66 -3.62
N ALA A 233 -38.79 -17.74 -4.49
CA ALA A 233 -39.43 -17.45 -5.76
C ALA A 233 -39.49 -18.68 -6.67
N ARG A 234 -38.43 -19.51 -6.71
CA ARG A 234 -38.41 -20.78 -7.43
C ARG A 234 -39.39 -21.80 -6.83
N LYS A 235 -39.49 -21.87 -5.49
CA LYS A 235 -40.46 -22.73 -4.79
C LYS A 235 -41.89 -22.26 -5.04
N GLU A 236 -42.16 -20.96 -4.99
CA GLU A 236 -43.46 -20.37 -5.30
C GLU A 236 -43.84 -20.59 -6.78
N LEU A 237 -42.91 -20.41 -7.72
CA LEU A 237 -43.13 -20.72 -9.13
C LEU A 237 -43.40 -22.22 -9.34
N ALA A 238 -42.67 -23.10 -8.64
CA ALA A 238 -42.90 -24.55 -8.68
C ALA A 238 -44.24 -24.95 -8.01
N TRP A 239 -44.67 -24.23 -6.98
CA TRP A 239 -45.92 -24.42 -6.26
C TRP A 239 -47.12 -23.91 -7.08
N LEU A 240 -47.01 -22.76 -7.75
CA LEU A 240 -48.00 -22.27 -8.71
C LEU A 240 -48.13 -23.21 -9.92
N ARG A 241 -47.06 -23.92 -10.29
CA ARG A 241 -47.05 -24.96 -11.34
C ARG A 241 -47.56 -26.33 -10.89
N ARG A 242 -47.70 -26.61 -9.59
CA ARG A 242 -48.19 -27.88 -9.04
C ARG A 242 -49.27 -27.58 -8.00
N GLY A 243 -50.54 -27.71 -8.36
CA GLY A 243 -51.62 -27.73 -7.37
C GLY A 243 -51.31 -28.69 -6.20
N ALA A 244 -51.69 -28.30 -4.98
CA ALA A 244 -51.40 -28.98 -3.70
C ALA A 244 -51.85 -30.47 -3.68
N PRO A 245 -51.26 -31.39 -2.86
CA PRO A 245 -50.69 -31.14 -1.52
C PRO A 245 -49.41 -31.92 -1.07
N ALA A 246 -48.82 -31.37 0.03
CA ALA A 246 -48.19 -32.01 1.21
C ALA A 246 -46.75 -32.63 1.21
N ARG A 247 -45.95 -32.07 2.14
CA ARG A 247 -44.94 -32.68 3.08
C ARG A 247 -43.67 -33.30 2.45
N THR A 248 -42.44 -33.11 2.95
CA THR A 248 -41.89 -32.84 4.29
C THR A 248 -40.48 -32.19 4.19
N SER A 249 -39.98 -31.75 5.36
CA SER A 249 -38.69 -31.12 5.70
C SER A 249 -37.46 -32.00 5.41
N LYS A 250 -36.27 -31.50 5.06
CA LYS A 250 -35.28 -30.72 5.84
C LYS A 250 -34.07 -30.45 4.93
N PRO A 251 -33.31 -29.34 5.04
CA PRO A 251 -31.93 -29.31 4.51
C PRO A 251 -30.88 -29.21 5.62
N LYS A 252 -29.97 -30.20 5.64
CA LYS A 252 -28.60 -30.09 6.16
C LYS A 252 -27.81 -29.25 5.16
N PHE A 253 -27.41 -28.03 5.48
CA PHE A 253 -26.36 -27.30 4.75
C PHE A 253 -25.92 -26.12 5.61
N ARG A 254 -24.89 -26.33 6.43
CA ARG A 254 -24.25 -25.25 7.21
C ARG A 254 -22.82 -25.54 7.69
N ILE A 255 -22.15 -26.55 7.14
CA ILE A 255 -20.76 -26.87 7.49
C ILE A 255 -19.86 -26.84 6.25
N ASP A 256 -20.35 -27.30 5.09
CA ASP A 256 -19.56 -27.32 3.84
C ASP A 256 -19.22 -25.91 3.31
N ALA A 257 -20.17 -24.96 3.39
CA ALA A 257 -19.96 -23.58 2.95
C ALA A 257 -19.02 -22.76 3.85
N ALA A 258 -18.63 -23.26 5.02
CA ALA A 258 -17.63 -22.63 5.88
C ALA A 258 -16.22 -23.17 5.56
N ASN A 259 -16.11 -24.44 5.14
CA ASN A 259 -14.84 -25.04 4.73
C ASN A 259 -14.39 -24.59 3.33
N GLU A 260 -15.33 -24.27 2.42
CA GLU A 260 -15.00 -23.64 1.12
C GLU A 260 -14.32 -22.26 1.28
N LEU A 261 -14.69 -21.48 2.30
CA LEU A 261 -14.12 -20.14 2.55
C LEU A 261 -12.70 -20.16 3.12
N ILE A 262 -12.30 -21.26 3.77
CA ILE A 262 -10.90 -21.48 4.19
C ILE A 262 -10.06 -21.95 3.00
N ALA A 263 -10.68 -22.58 2.00
CA ALA A 263 -10.02 -23.05 0.78
C ALA A 263 -9.86 -21.94 -0.30
N ASP A 264 -10.62 -20.85 -0.21
CA ASP A 264 -10.59 -19.71 -1.16
C ASP A 264 -9.61 -18.59 -0.75
N VAL A 265 -8.92 -18.72 0.39
CA VAL A 265 -7.74 -17.89 0.67
C VAL A 265 -6.65 -18.34 -0.31
N PRO A 266 -6.13 -17.46 -1.17
CA PRO A 266 -5.03 -17.81 -2.06
C PRO A 266 -3.90 -18.41 -1.25
N GLU A 267 -3.49 -19.63 -1.59
CA GLU A 267 -2.33 -20.26 -0.97
C GLU A 267 -1.11 -19.35 -1.15
N ILE A 268 -0.24 -19.35 -0.14
CA ILE A 268 1.01 -18.58 -0.17
C ILE A 268 1.81 -19.00 -1.41
N ARG A 269 2.29 -18.00 -2.17
CA ARG A 269 3.10 -18.17 -3.39
C ARG A 269 4.17 -19.26 -3.28
N ASP A 270 4.19 -20.19 -4.24
CA ASP A 270 5.33 -21.12 -4.43
C ASP A 270 6.48 -20.44 -5.17
N LYS A 271 7.44 -19.93 -4.39
CA LYS A 271 8.63 -19.24 -4.92
C LYS A 271 9.50 -20.15 -5.77
N THR A 272 9.56 -21.45 -5.46
CA THR A 272 10.48 -22.38 -6.14
C THR A 272 10.00 -22.72 -7.54
N GLU A 273 8.69 -22.90 -7.71
CA GLU A 273 8.09 -23.20 -9.00
C GLU A 273 8.22 -22.00 -9.96
N LEU A 274 7.93 -20.79 -9.47
CA LEU A 274 8.04 -19.56 -10.26
C LEU A 274 9.48 -19.25 -10.68
N GLN A 275 10.46 -19.47 -9.80
CA GLN A 275 11.87 -19.34 -10.15
C GLN A 275 12.28 -20.35 -11.23
N SER A 276 11.80 -21.60 -11.14
CA SER A 276 12.12 -22.62 -12.16
C SER A 276 11.58 -22.25 -13.55
N LEU A 277 10.37 -21.69 -13.61
CA LEU A 277 9.78 -21.18 -14.85
C LEU A 277 10.54 -19.96 -15.37
N ALA A 278 10.93 -19.02 -14.51
CA ALA A 278 11.69 -17.85 -14.91
C ALA A 278 13.08 -18.23 -15.47
N VAL A 279 13.80 -19.15 -14.82
CA VAL A 279 15.11 -19.66 -15.27
C VAL A 279 15.00 -20.34 -16.64
N SER A 280 13.92 -21.09 -16.89
CA SER A 280 13.69 -21.73 -18.19
C SER A 280 13.54 -20.74 -19.35
N ARG A 281 13.08 -19.51 -19.06
CA ARG A 281 12.81 -18.45 -20.04
C ARG A 281 13.98 -17.48 -20.21
N LEU A 282 14.67 -17.11 -19.12
CA LEU A 282 15.76 -16.12 -19.13
C LEU A 282 17.17 -16.72 -19.25
N GLY A 283 17.38 -17.98 -18.84
CA GLY A 283 18.72 -18.48 -18.55
C GLY A 283 19.21 -18.03 -17.17
N LYS A 284 20.51 -18.14 -16.88
CA LYS A 284 21.09 -17.85 -15.54
C LYS A 284 21.43 -16.37 -15.30
N ASP A 285 21.73 -15.62 -16.37
CA ASP A 285 22.18 -14.23 -16.29
C ASP A 285 21.07 -13.31 -16.81
N VAL A 286 20.57 -12.40 -15.98
CA VAL A 286 19.55 -11.41 -16.37
C VAL A 286 20.21 -10.06 -16.65
N VAL A 287 20.48 -9.27 -15.62
CA VAL A 287 21.17 -7.99 -15.72
C VAL A 287 22.16 -7.87 -14.57
N ASP A 288 23.44 -7.68 -14.89
CA ASP A 288 24.49 -7.39 -13.93
C ASP A 288 24.92 -5.92 -14.08
N LEU A 289 24.71 -5.13 -13.04
CA LEU A 289 25.28 -3.80 -12.86
C LEU A 289 26.61 -3.97 -12.11
N LEU A 290 27.71 -3.57 -12.74
CA LEU A 290 29.07 -3.74 -12.21
C LEU A 290 29.76 -2.37 -12.13
N ASP A 291 29.91 -1.88 -10.89
CA ASP A 291 30.44 -0.55 -10.58
C ASP A 291 29.76 0.57 -11.37
N ALA A 292 28.47 0.40 -11.68
CA ALA A 292 27.73 1.30 -12.56
C ALA A 292 27.42 2.60 -11.82
N ALA A 293 27.93 3.72 -12.34
CA ALA A 293 27.67 5.06 -11.83
C ALA A 293 27.04 5.94 -12.93
N VAL A 294 26.19 6.88 -12.52
CA VAL A 294 25.50 7.79 -13.45
C VAL A 294 25.58 9.21 -12.94
N SER A 295 26.05 10.10 -13.81
CA SER A 295 26.07 11.54 -13.59
C SER A 295 25.33 12.27 -14.70
N PHE A 296 24.54 13.28 -14.33
CA PHE A 296 23.88 14.17 -15.29
C PHE A 296 24.44 15.59 -15.17
N PRO A 297 24.54 16.35 -16.26
CA PRO A 297 24.89 17.76 -16.18
C PRO A 297 23.79 18.53 -15.47
N ASP A 298 24.17 19.30 -14.45
CA ASP A 298 23.27 20.17 -13.70
C ASP A 298 22.78 21.31 -14.62
N PRO A 299 21.45 21.52 -14.78
CA PRO A 299 20.91 22.53 -15.68
C PRO A 299 21.32 23.97 -15.34
N ALA A 300 21.59 24.26 -14.06
CA ALA A 300 21.87 25.60 -13.56
C ALA A 300 23.37 25.92 -13.56
N THR A 301 24.22 24.93 -13.28
CA THR A 301 25.68 25.14 -13.11
C THR A 301 26.53 24.50 -14.20
N GLY A 302 25.97 23.59 -15.01
CA GLY A 302 26.71 22.79 -15.99
C GLY A 302 27.67 21.76 -15.39
N ALA A 303 27.77 21.69 -14.06
CA ALA A 303 28.58 20.70 -13.36
C ALA A 303 27.92 19.32 -13.42
N LEU A 304 28.69 18.25 -13.50
CA LEU A 304 28.15 16.89 -13.43
C LEU A 304 27.66 16.62 -12.00
N ARG A 305 26.34 16.48 -11.84
CA ARG A 305 25.72 15.99 -10.62
C ARG A 305 25.68 14.47 -10.68
N GLU A 306 26.42 13.83 -9.79
CA GLU A 306 26.37 12.38 -9.61
C GLU A 306 25.04 12.01 -8.97
N VAL A 307 24.28 11.15 -9.65
CA VAL A 307 22.95 10.68 -9.19
C VAL A 307 23.05 9.28 -8.62
N LEU A 308 23.86 8.42 -9.24
CA LEU A 308 24.19 7.10 -8.74
C LEU A 308 25.70 6.97 -8.61
N HIS A 309 26.16 6.67 -7.41
CA HIS A 309 27.53 6.23 -7.14
C HIS A 309 27.72 4.79 -7.64
N PRO A 310 28.96 4.25 -7.68
CA PRO A 310 29.20 2.90 -8.17
C PRO A 310 28.29 1.87 -7.48
N VAL A 311 27.33 1.33 -8.25
CA VAL A 311 26.39 0.30 -7.81
C VAL A 311 26.84 -1.05 -8.35
N GLU A 312 26.92 -2.04 -7.46
CA GLU A 312 26.99 -3.45 -7.84
C GLU A 312 25.66 -4.13 -7.51
N TRP A 313 24.99 -4.67 -8.53
CA TRP A 313 23.75 -5.41 -8.37
C TRP A 313 23.61 -6.46 -9.46
N ARG A 314 23.45 -7.72 -9.06
CA ARG A 314 23.31 -8.86 -9.97
C ARG A 314 21.90 -9.39 -9.85
N ILE A 315 21.08 -9.12 -10.86
CA ILE A 315 19.67 -9.48 -10.86
C ILE A 315 19.54 -10.94 -11.30
N ALA A 316 18.91 -11.76 -10.47
CA ALA A 316 18.68 -13.17 -10.74
C ALA A 316 17.37 -13.40 -11.54
N PRO A 317 17.26 -14.53 -12.26
CA PRO A 317 16.02 -14.92 -12.92
C PRO A 317 14.91 -15.20 -11.89
N GLY A 318 13.73 -14.60 -12.09
CA GLY A 318 12.61 -14.74 -11.16
C GLY A 318 12.77 -13.93 -9.87
N GLU A 319 13.81 -13.11 -9.77
CA GLU A 319 14.00 -12.16 -8.68
C GLU A 319 12.85 -11.14 -8.66
N ARG A 320 12.29 -10.89 -7.47
CA ARG A 320 11.23 -9.90 -7.25
C ARG A 320 11.72 -8.88 -6.24
N THR A 321 12.05 -7.69 -6.72
CA THR A 321 12.76 -6.67 -5.94
C THR A 321 11.98 -5.37 -5.88
N GLY A 322 11.72 -4.88 -4.67
CA GLY A 322 11.20 -3.55 -4.41
C GLY A 322 12.34 -2.53 -4.28
N ILE A 323 12.20 -1.36 -4.88
CA ILE A 323 13.18 -0.28 -4.82
C ILE A 323 12.57 0.91 -4.08
N LEU A 324 13.18 1.25 -2.96
CA LEU A 324 12.80 2.33 -2.05
C LEU A 324 13.75 3.52 -2.19
N GLY A 325 13.28 4.70 -1.84
CA GLY A 325 14.08 5.92 -1.87
C GLY A 325 13.23 7.16 -2.02
N VAL A 326 13.77 8.28 -1.55
CA VAL A 326 13.14 9.60 -1.69
C VAL A 326 13.00 9.99 -3.15
N ASN A 327 12.09 10.92 -3.42
CA ASN A 327 11.93 11.46 -4.77
C ASN A 327 13.21 12.18 -5.22
N GLY A 328 13.69 11.81 -6.41
CA GLY A 328 14.98 12.31 -6.94
C GLY A 328 16.22 11.57 -6.43
N ALA A 329 16.08 10.47 -5.68
CA ALA A 329 17.22 9.64 -5.26
C ALA A 329 17.92 8.89 -6.42
N GLY A 330 17.30 8.81 -7.60
CA GLY A 330 17.84 8.07 -8.75
C GLY A 330 17.14 6.73 -9.05
N LYS A 331 15.93 6.48 -8.51
CA LYS A 331 15.16 5.23 -8.74
C LYS A 331 14.91 4.96 -10.22
N SER A 332 14.31 5.92 -10.93
CA SER A 332 14.06 5.80 -12.37
C SER A 332 15.37 5.75 -13.18
N THR A 333 16.46 6.35 -12.69
CA THR A 333 17.79 6.22 -13.30
C THR A 333 18.33 4.80 -13.17
N LEU A 334 18.20 4.18 -12.00
CA LEU A 334 18.58 2.79 -11.77
C LEU A 334 17.75 1.84 -12.65
N LEU A 335 16.44 2.05 -12.74
CA LEU A 335 15.57 1.30 -13.64
C LEU A 335 15.95 1.49 -15.11
N GLY A 336 16.28 2.72 -15.52
CA GLY A 336 16.77 3.03 -16.87
C GLY A 336 18.09 2.34 -17.21
N LEU A 337 18.99 2.19 -16.24
CA LEU A 337 20.20 1.37 -16.41
C LEU A 337 19.87 -0.11 -16.61
N VAL A 338 18.85 -0.64 -15.94
CA VAL A 338 18.42 -2.03 -16.14
C VAL A 338 17.77 -2.20 -17.52
N ALA A 339 16.88 -1.29 -17.90
CA ALA A 339 16.12 -1.33 -19.15
C ALA A 339 16.99 -1.11 -20.40
N GLY A 340 17.96 -0.19 -20.35
CA GLY A 340 18.72 0.22 -21.53
C GLY A 340 18.55 1.64 -21.99
N ASP A 341 17.69 2.38 -21.31
CA ASP A 341 17.39 3.76 -21.67
C ASP A 341 18.48 4.72 -21.18
N VAL A 342 19.26 4.31 -20.17
CA VAL A 342 20.37 5.09 -19.60
C VAL A 342 21.66 4.29 -19.74
N GLU A 343 22.71 4.94 -20.26
CA GLU A 343 24.06 4.40 -20.27
C GLU A 343 24.82 4.81 -18.99
N PRO A 344 25.62 3.91 -18.40
CA PRO A 344 26.45 4.25 -17.25
C PRO A 344 27.55 5.24 -17.66
N THR A 345 27.78 6.26 -16.84
CA THR A 345 28.91 7.19 -17.00
C THR A 345 30.24 6.52 -16.61
N ALA A 346 30.19 5.58 -15.67
CA ALA A 346 31.32 4.71 -15.30
C ALA A 346 30.82 3.31 -14.93
N GLY A 347 31.70 2.31 -15.01
CA GLY A 347 31.33 0.90 -14.82
C GLY A 347 30.76 0.27 -16.09
N ARG A 348 30.02 -0.83 -15.94
CA ARG A 348 29.38 -1.53 -17.06
C ARG A 348 28.06 -2.20 -16.67
N VAL A 349 27.14 -2.27 -17.64
CA VAL A 349 25.91 -3.06 -17.54
C VAL A 349 26.02 -4.26 -18.47
N LYS A 350 25.95 -5.47 -17.93
CA LYS A 350 25.91 -6.71 -18.70
C LYS A 350 24.49 -7.25 -18.72
N ARG A 351 23.91 -7.40 -19.91
CA ARG A 351 22.56 -7.97 -20.09
C ARG A 351 22.63 -9.34 -20.76
N GLY A 352 21.80 -10.27 -20.30
CA GLY A 352 21.58 -11.54 -20.97
C GLY A 352 20.98 -11.36 -22.36
N LYS A 353 21.36 -12.21 -23.32
CA LYS A 353 20.90 -12.10 -24.73
C LYS A 353 19.41 -12.38 -24.90
N THR A 354 18.84 -13.14 -23.97
CA THR A 354 17.44 -13.59 -23.95
C THR A 354 16.55 -12.63 -23.17
N VAL A 355 17.09 -11.58 -22.56
CA VAL A 355 16.34 -10.61 -21.76
C VAL A 355 15.43 -9.78 -22.66
N ASN A 356 14.14 -9.80 -22.35
CA ASN A 356 13.11 -8.94 -22.91
C ASN A 356 12.50 -8.14 -21.75
N VAL A 357 12.94 -6.89 -21.63
CA VAL A 357 12.46 -5.96 -20.60
C VAL A 357 11.23 -5.24 -21.13
N ALA A 358 10.16 -5.22 -20.34
CA ALA A 358 9.09 -4.26 -20.51
C ALA A 358 9.02 -3.34 -19.29
N THR A 359 8.81 -2.06 -19.54
CA THR A 359 8.76 -1.02 -18.51
C THR A 359 7.41 -0.35 -18.54
N LEU A 360 6.62 -0.50 -17.48
CA LEU A 360 5.45 0.34 -17.25
C LEU A 360 5.95 1.71 -16.78
N THR A 361 6.14 2.62 -17.73
CA THR A 361 6.48 4.02 -17.43
C THR A 361 5.22 4.81 -17.09
N GLN A 362 5.35 6.02 -16.51
CA GLN A 362 4.21 6.91 -16.28
C GLN A 362 3.53 7.40 -17.58
N ARG A 363 4.17 7.21 -18.74
CA ARG A 363 3.65 7.64 -20.04
C ARG A 363 2.79 6.53 -20.66
N LEU A 364 1.75 6.93 -21.38
CA LEU A 364 0.83 6.02 -22.08
C LEU A 364 1.29 5.71 -23.52
N ASP A 365 2.60 5.76 -23.78
CA ASP A 365 3.15 5.74 -25.14
C ASP A 365 2.72 4.47 -25.93
N GLU A 366 2.57 3.33 -25.25
CA GLU A 366 2.12 2.06 -25.84
C GLU A 366 0.67 2.07 -26.34
N LEU A 367 -0.16 2.99 -25.82
CA LEU A 367 -1.55 3.15 -26.23
C LEU A 367 -1.70 4.08 -27.44
N GLU A 368 -0.69 4.88 -27.79
CA GLU A 368 -0.79 5.88 -28.86
C GLU A 368 -1.18 5.24 -30.20
N GLN A 369 -0.60 4.08 -30.50
CA GLN A 369 -0.90 3.28 -31.70
C GLN A 369 -2.30 2.65 -31.71
N HIS A 370 -3.03 2.71 -30.60
CA HIS A 370 -4.34 2.08 -30.42
C HIS A 370 -5.47 3.08 -30.12
N LEU A 371 -5.19 4.39 -30.10
CA LEU A 371 -6.14 5.43 -29.67
C LEU A 371 -7.48 5.40 -30.42
N ASP A 372 -7.46 5.13 -31.72
CA ASP A 372 -8.66 5.09 -32.57
C ASP A 372 -9.35 3.73 -32.62
N ASP A 373 -8.69 2.67 -32.16
CA ASP A 373 -9.24 1.33 -32.14
C ASP A 373 -10.16 1.14 -30.92
N PRO A 374 -11.30 0.43 -31.04
CA PRO A 374 -12.06 0.02 -29.87
C PRO A 374 -11.32 -1.08 -29.10
N VAL A 375 -11.47 -1.13 -27.78
CA VAL A 375 -10.76 -2.07 -26.89
C VAL A 375 -10.87 -3.53 -27.38
N ARG A 376 -12.05 -3.96 -27.84
CA ARG A 376 -12.27 -5.30 -28.40
C ARG A 376 -11.39 -5.63 -29.61
N VAL A 377 -11.07 -4.64 -30.43
CA VAL A 377 -10.22 -4.81 -31.62
C VAL A 377 -8.76 -4.92 -31.18
N VAL A 378 -8.33 -4.10 -30.21
CA VAL A 378 -6.98 -4.18 -29.64
C VAL A 378 -6.72 -5.58 -29.07
N ILE A 379 -7.62 -6.10 -28.24
CA ILE A 379 -7.47 -7.45 -27.67
C ILE A 379 -7.62 -8.58 -28.70
N SER A 380 -8.36 -8.38 -29.79
CA SER A 380 -8.52 -9.39 -30.83
C SER A 380 -7.23 -9.67 -31.60
N ARG A 381 -6.26 -8.74 -31.54
CA ARG A 381 -4.93 -8.90 -32.13
C ARG A 381 -4.00 -9.73 -31.23
N LEU A 382 -4.38 -9.96 -29.98
CA LEU A 382 -3.60 -10.71 -29.00
C LEU A 382 -3.87 -12.21 -29.12
N ARG A 383 -3.14 -13.03 -28.35
CA ARG A 383 -3.37 -14.47 -28.32
C ARG A 383 -4.76 -14.78 -27.75
N THR A 384 -5.35 -15.87 -28.21
CA THR A 384 -6.71 -16.27 -27.81
C THR A 384 -6.80 -16.66 -26.33
N THR A 385 -5.72 -17.25 -25.81
CA THR A 385 -5.65 -17.78 -24.44
C THR A 385 -4.28 -17.52 -23.85
N TYR A 386 -4.28 -17.19 -22.57
CA TYR A 386 -3.09 -16.99 -21.75
C TYR A 386 -3.17 -17.89 -20.51
N THR A 387 -2.07 -18.53 -20.18
CA THR A 387 -1.95 -19.34 -18.97
C THR A 387 -1.35 -18.49 -17.85
N PHE A 388 -2.09 -18.33 -16.76
CA PHE A 388 -1.64 -17.66 -15.54
C PHE A 388 -1.63 -18.66 -14.38
N GLY A 389 -0.65 -18.54 -13.48
CA GLY A 389 -0.40 -19.53 -12.43
C GLY A 389 0.59 -20.62 -12.84
N SER A 390 0.95 -21.44 -11.85
CA SER A 390 1.86 -22.57 -12.02
C SER A 390 1.20 -23.88 -11.54
N GLY A 391 1.68 -25.01 -12.06
CA GLY A 391 1.26 -26.33 -11.63
C GLY A 391 -0.20 -26.68 -11.92
N SER A 392 -0.85 -27.35 -10.97
CA SER A 392 -2.23 -27.87 -11.06
C SER A 392 -3.32 -26.78 -11.06
N LYS A 393 -2.97 -25.52 -10.80
CA LYS A 393 -3.88 -24.35 -10.77
C LYS A 393 -3.66 -23.40 -11.95
N ALA A 394 -2.88 -23.81 -12.98
CA ALA A 394 -2.72 -23.03 -14.20
C ALA A 394 -4.08 -22.77 -14.87
N GLN A 395 -4.52 -21.51 -14.85
CA GLN A 395 -5.80 -21.10 -15.42
C GLN A 395 -5.59 -20.56 -16.82
N GLU A 396 -6.31 -21.12 -17.78
CA GLU A 396 -6.44 -20.55 -19.11
C GLU A 396 -7.48 -19.43 -19.10
N LEU A 397 -7.00 -18.21 -19.32
CA LEU A 397 -7.81 -17.00 -19.35
C LEU A 397 -7.75 -16.36 -20.73
N THR A 398 -8.90 -15.93 -21.22
CA THR A 398 -8.99 -15.10 -22.43
C THR A 398 -8.65 -13.63 -22.10
N PRO A 399 -8.16 -12.84 -23.06
CA PRO A 399 -7.97 -11.40 -22.88
C PRO A 399 -9.21 -10.66 -22.36
N GLY A 400 -10.40 -11.08 -22.78
CA GLY A 400 -11.66 -10.52 -22.29
C GLY A 400 -11.90 -10.78 -20.81
N GLN A 401 -11.66 -12.00 -20.33
CA GLN A 401 -11.77 -12.34 -18.90
C GLN A 401 -10.74 -11.59 -18.05
N LEU A 402 -9.54 -11.35 -18.59
CA LEU A 402 -8.52 -10.55 -17.90
C LEU A 402 -8.91 -9.07 -17.83
N LEU A 403 -9.48 -8.53 -18.90
CA LEU A 403 -10.06 -7.18 -18.88
C LEU A 403 -11.18 -7.06 -17.84
N GLU A 404 -12.08 -8.05 -17.76
CA GLU A 404 -13.14 -8.08 -16.75
C GLU A 404 -12.57 -8.10 -15.32
N ARG A 405 -11.52 -8.89 -15.07
CA ARG A 405 -10.79 -8.88 -13.77
C ARG A 405 -10.11 -7.54 -13.49
N MET A 406 -9.63 -6.88 -14.52
CA MET A 406 -9.09 -5.51 -14.46
C MET A 406 -10.22 -4.45 -14.38
N GLY A 407 -11.47 -4.86 -14.16
CA GLY A 407 -12.61 -3.98 -13.94
C GLY A 407 -13.14 -3.28 -15.18
N PHE A 408 -12.97 -3.88 -16.37
CA PHE A 408 -13.66 -3.44 -17.58
C PHE A 408 -15.05 -4.06 -17.67
N ALA A 409 -16.07 -3.21 -17.85
CA ALA A 409 -17.42 -3.68 -18.16
C ALA A 409 -17.53 -4.08 -19.64
N SER A 410 -18.42 -5.01 -19.97
CA SER A 410 -18.62 -5.47 -21.36
C SER A 410 -18.98 -4.33 -22.32
N ALA A 411 -19.65 -3.27 -21.83
CA ALA A 411 -19.95 -2.08 -22.62
C ALA A 411 -18.67 -1.32 -23.03
N GLN A 412 -17.66 -1.26 -22.17
CA GLN A 412 -16.40 -0.55 -22.38
C GLN A 412 -15.53 -1.22 -23.45
N LEU A 413 -15.77 -2.50 -23.75
CA LEU A 413 -15.07 -3.22 -24.82
C LEU A 413 -15.34 -2.62 -26.21
N SER A 414 -16.46 -1.90 -26.37
CA SER A 414 -16.82 -1.24 -27.63
C SER A 414 -16.34 0.22 -27.72
N THR A 415 -15.82 0.77 -26.63
CA THR A 415 -15.35 2.16 -26.55
C THR A 415 -13.97 2.30 -27.20
N PRO A 416 -13.72 3.35 -28.01
CA PRO A 416 -12.38 3.70 -28.50
C PRO A 416 -11.41 3.98 -27.35
N VAL A 417 -10.14 3.60 -27.49
CA VAL A 417 -9.13 3.78 -26.42
C VAL A 417 -8.97 5.25 -26.02
N LYS A 418 -9.06 6.18 -26.98
CA LYS A 418 -8.97 7.63 -26.71
C LYS A 418 -10.06 8.16 -25.76
N ASP A 419 -11.24 7.54 -25.77
CA ASP A 419 -12.40 7.97 -24.98
C ASP A 419 -12.44 7.34 -23.58
N LEU A 420 -11.51 6.44 -23.28
CA LEU A 420 -11.35 5.86 -21.95
C LEU A 420 -10.85 6.89 -20.93
N SER A 421 -11.25 6.73 -19.67
CA SER A 421 -10.70 7.52 -18.55
C SER A 421 -9.21 7.23 -18.36
N GLY A 422 -8.48 8.13 -17.70
CA GLY A 422 -7.04 7.95 -17.41
C GLY A 422 -6.75 6.62 -16.71
N GLY A 423 -7.50 6.29 -15.66
CA GLY A 423 -7.39 5.00 -14.96
C GLY A 423 -7.76 3.80 -15.83
N GLN A 424 -8.75 3.91 -16.73
CA GLN A 424 -9.05 2.85 -17.71
C GLN A 424 -7.89 2.65 -18.69
N LYS A 425 -7.31 3.74 -19.21
CA LYS A 425 -6.13 3.69 -20.09
C LYS A 425 -4.96 3.00 -19.37
N ARG A 426 -4.66 3.40 -18.13
CA ARG A 426 -3.60 2.80 -17.31
C ARG A 426 -3.78 1.30 -17.11
N ARG A 427 -5.01 0.86 -16.80
CA ARG A 427 -5.33 -0.57 -16.66
C ARG A 427 -5.19 -1.35 -17.96
N LEU A 428 -5.62 -0.78 -19.08
CA LEU A 428 -5.44 -1.39 -20.40
C LEU A 428 -3.95 -1.50 -20.75
N GLN A 429 -3.18 -0.44 -20.52
CA GLN A 429 -1.74 -0.41 -20.74
C GLN A 429 -1.04 -1.54 -19.99
N LEU A 430 -1.25 -1.60 -18.67
CA LEU A 430 -0.67 -2.64 -17.82
C LEU A 430 -1.05 -4.03 -18.33
N LEU A 431 -2.31 -4.24 -18.71
CA LEU A 431 -2.74 -5.51 -19.27
C LEU A 431 -1.98 -5.84 -20.58
N LEU A 432 -1.85 -4.89 -21.50
CA LEU A 432 -1.14 -5.12 -22.76
C LEU A 432 0.32 -5.53 -22.52
N ILE A 433 1.03 -4.84 -21.63
CA ILE A 433 2.40 -5.20 -21.22
C ILE A 433 2.44 -6.63 -20.66
N LEU A 434 1.54 -6.97 -19.74
CA LEU A 434 1.48 -8.30 -19.14
C LEU A 434 1.21 -9.39 -20.20
N LEU A 435 0.39 -9.08 -21.20
CA LEU A 435 0.03 -9.99 -22.29
C LEU A 435 1.12 -10.15 -23.36
N GLU A 436 2.11 -9.26 -23.42
CA GLU A 436 3.34 -9.48 -24.21
C GLU A 436 4.23 -10.57 -23.59
N GLN A 437 3.99 -10.93 -22.33
CA GLN A 437 4.77 -11.88 -21.55
C GLN A 437 6.28 -11.59 -21.54
N PRO A 438 6.71 -10.35 -21.18
CA PRO A 438 8.12 -10.04 -20.96
C PRO A 438 8.71 -10.94 -19.88
N ASN A 439 10.04 -11.06 -19.87
CA ASN A 439 10.71 -11.90 -18.90
C ASN A 439 11.33 -11.08 -17.76
N VAL A 440 11.57 -9.78 -17.99
CA VAL A 440 11.79 -8.77 -16.95
C VAL A 440 10.69 -7.72 -17.04
N LEU A 441 9.97 -7.53 -15.94
CA LEU A 441 8.94 -6.50 -15.83
C LEU A 441 9.42 -5.42 -14.85
N ILE A 442 9.43 -4.18 -15.31
CA ILE A 442 9.74 -3.01 -14.49
C ILE A 442 8.46 -2.21 -14.31
N LEU A 443 8.08 -1.95 -13.06
CA LEU A 443 6.92 -1.16 -12.69
C LEU A 443 7.38 0.10 -11.95
N ASP A 444 7.24 1.27 -12.59
CA ASP A 444 7.53 2.56 -11.95
C ASP A 444 6.22 3.23 -11.53
N GLU A 445 5.96 3.25 -10.22
CA GLU A 445 4.73 3.73 -9.58
C GLU A 445 3.45 3.14 -10.21
N PRO A 446 3.26 1.80 -10.19
CA PRO A 446 2.11 1.16 -10.81
C PRO A 446 0.80 1.44 -10.06
N THR A 447 0.89 1.82 -8.78
CA THR A 447 -0.26 1.95 -7.88
C THR A 447 -1.04 3.25 -8.06
N ASN A 448 -0.44 4.25 -8.71
CA ASN A 448 -1.08 5.54 -8.92
C ASN A 448 -2.33 5.41 -9.82
N ASP A 449 -3.37 6.17 -9.50
CA ASP A 449 -4.63 6.23 -10.24
C ASP A 449 -5.44 4.92 -10.30
N LEU A 450 -5.07 3.93 -9.47
CA LEU A 450 -5.78 2.66 -9.34
C LEU A 450 -6.58 2.61 -8.04
N ASP A 451 -7.79 2.08 -8.12
CA ASP A 451 -8.59 1.84 -6.93
C ASP A 451 -8.15 0.57 -6.18
N THR A 452 -8.62 0.42 -4.95
CA THR A 452 -8.20 -0.67 -4.06
C THR A 452 -8.59 -2.06 -4.57
N ASP A 453 -9.72 -2.17 -5.27
CA ASP A 453 -10.21 -3.44 -5.83
C ASP A 453 -9.29 -3.85 -7.01
N ILE A 454 -8.90 -2.89 -7.86
CA ILE A 454 -7.99 -3.12 -8.98
C ILE A 454 -6.57 -3.40 -8.53
N LEU A 455 -6.08 -2.70 -7.50
CA LEU A 455 -4.78 -2.99 -6.89
C LEU A 455 -4.70 -4.45 -6.45
N ALA A 456 -5.75 -4.96 -5.78
CA ALA A 456 -5.82 -6.37 -5.38
C ALA A 456 -5.79 -7.32 -6.58
N ALA A 457 -6.54 -7.02 -7.65
CA ALA A 457 -6.54 -7.83 -8.86
C ALA A 457 -5.15 -7.85 -9.56
N ILE A 458 -4.43 -6.73 -9.57
CA ILE A 458 -3.07 -6.65 -10.13
C ILE A 458 -2.08 -7.41 -9.27
N GLU A 459 -2.18 -7.29 -7.95
CA GLU A 459 -1.34 -8.04 -7.02
C GLU A 459 -1.48 -9.54 -7.26
N ASP A 460 -2.71 -10.05 -7.41
CA ASP A 460 -2.96 -11.47 -7.68
C ASP A 460 -2.36 -11.92 -9.02
N LEU A 461 -2.44 -11.07 -10.06
CA LEU A 461 -1.81 -11.33 -11.35
C LEU A 461 -0.28 -11.38 -11.23
N LEU A 462 0.32 -10.39 -10.56
CA LEU A 462 1.77 -10.30 -10.36
C LEU A 462 2.29 -11.42 -9.46
N ASP A 463 1.49 -11.88 -8.49
CA ASP A 463 1.91 -12.93 -7.58
C ASP A 463 2.19 -14.24 -8.34
N SER A 464 1.40 -14.51 -9.38
CA SER A 464 1.54 -15.67 -10.26
C SER A 464 2.54 -15.49 -11.43
N TRP A 465 3.22 -14.33 -11.53
CA TRP A 465 4.07 -14.01 -12.68
C TRP A 465 5.40 -14.78 -12.72
N PRO A 466 5.69 -15.58 -13.76
CA PRO A 466 6.92 -16.36 -13.85
C PRO A 466 8.05 -15.58 -14.56
N GLY A 467 8.52 -14.51 -13.94
CA GLY A 467 9.57 -13.64 -14.46
C GLY A 467 10.23 -12.78 -13.38
N THR A 468 11.29 -12.07 -13.75
CA THR A 468 11.94 -11.08 -12.87
C THR A 468 11.06 -9.83 -12.80
N LEU A 469 10.82 -9.33 -11.59
CA LEU A 469 9.96 -8.19 -11.31
C LEU A 469 10.74 -7.13 -10.53
N LEU A 470 10.83 -5.92 -11.07
CA LEU A 470 11.39 -4.76 -10.37
C LEU A 470 10.28 -3.74 -10.15
N VAL A 471 10.04 -3.36 -8.90
CA VAL A 471 8.95 -2.46 -8.53
C VAL A 471 9.48 -1.25 -7.80
N VAL A 472 9.15 -0.06 -8.29
CA VAL A 472 9.21 1.18 -7.54
C VAL A 472 7.78 1.56 -7.20
N SER A 473 7.48 1.68 -5.92
CA SER A 473 6.18 2.16 -5.45
C SER A 473 6.34 2.83 -4.09
N HIS A 474 5.40 3.70 -3.77
CA HIS A 474 5.26 4.26 -2.43
C HIS A 474 4.26 3.50 -1.56
N ASP A 475 3.50 2.56 -2.14
CA ASP A 475 2.58 1.70 -1.41
C ASP A 475 3.34 0.55 -0.74
N ARG A 476 3.42 0.64 0.59
CA ARG A 476 4.07 -0.37 1.45
C ARG A 476 3.42 -1.75 1.29
N TYR A 477 2.09 -1.81 1.26
CA TYR A 477 1.36 -3.07 1.18
C TYR A 477 1.62 -3.74 -0.17
N PHE A 478 1.58 -2.96 -1.25
CA PHE A 478 1.87 -3.45 -2.59
C PHE A 478 3.27 -4.04 -2.69
N ILE A 479 4.30 -3.29 -2.23
CA ILE A 479 5.70 -3.76 -2.25
C ILE A 479 5.87 -5.04 -1.44
N GLU A 480 5.39 -5.08 -0.21
CA GLU A 480 5.53 -6.22 0.68
C GLU A 480 4.82 -7.47 0.13
N ARG A 481 3.70 -7.30 -0.59
CA ARG A 481 2.95 -8.39 -1.20
C ARG A 481 3.63 -8.96 -2.45
N VAL A 482 4.07 -8.09 -3.37
CA VAL A 482 4.55 -8.53 -4.69
C VAL A 482 6.06 -8.82 -4.74
N THR A 483 6.85 -8.32 -3.79
CA THR A 483 8.32 -8.45 -3.80
C THR A 483 8.84 -9.39 -2.70
N ASP A 484 10.01 -9.99 -2.91
CA ASP A 484 10.67 -10.88 -1.95
C ASP A 484 11.76 -10.20 -1.14
N GLN A 485 12.34 -9.13 -1.70
CA GLN A 485 13.45 -8.39 -1.12
C GLN A 485 13.32 -6.93 -1.51
N GLN A 486 13.85 -6.04 -0.68
CA GLN A 486 13.82 -4.61 -0.92
C GLN A 486 15.23 -4.04 -0.92
N TYR A 487 15.47 -3.07 -1.78
CA TYR A 487 16.67 -2.27 -1.82
C TYR A 487 16.30 -0.80 -1.67
N ALA A 488 17.17 0.00 -1.10
CA ALA A 488 17.02 1.44 -1.06
C ALA A 488 18.19 2.15 -1.71
N ILE A 489 17.90 3.29 -2.34
CA ILE A 489 18.92 4.24 -2.78
C ILE A 489 19.08 5.31 -1.70
N LEU A 490 20.20 5.25 -0.99
CA LEU A 490 20.55 6.16 0.10
C LEU A 490 21.82 6.91 -0.26
N GLY A 491 21.72 8.24 -0.39
CA GLY A 491 22.85 9.09 -0.77
C GLY A 491 23.55 8.65 -2.06
N GLY A 492 22.79 8.16 -3.05
CA GLY A 492 23.32 7.66 -4.33
C GLY A 492 23.88 6.24 -4.31
N HIS A 493 23.88 5.55 -3.16
CA HIS A 493 24.31 4.16 -3.02
C HIS A 493 23.12 3.21 -2.95
N LEU A 494 23.24 2.04 -3.59
CA LEU A 494 22.25 0.96 -3.47
C LEU A 494 22.56 0.12 -2.22
N ARG A 495 21.54 -0.09 -1.37
CA ARG A 495 21.65 -0.88 -0.15
C ARG A 495 20.51 -1.90 -0.06
N HIS A 496 20.85 -3.16 0.24
CA HIS A 496 19.84 -4.19 0.53
C HIS A 496 19.21 -3.98 1.91
N LEU A 497 17.90 -4.23 2.00
CA LEU A 497 17.07 -4.04 3.19
C LEU A 497 16.34 -5.35 3.54
N PRO A 498 16.96 -6.27 4.30
CA PRO A 498 16.32 -7.51 4.73
C PRO A 498 15.08 -7.29 5.61
N GLY A 499 14.99 -6.17 6.33
CA GLY A 499 13.83 -5.77 7.13
C GLY A 499 12.83 -4.89 6.37
N GLY A 500 12.93 -4.80 5.04
CA GLY A 500 11.98 -4.12 4.17
C GLY A 500 11.77 -2.64 4.47
N VAL A 501 10.52 -2.19 4.36
CA VAL A 501 10.15 -0.77 4.52
C VAL A 501 10.41 -0.26 5.93
N ASP A 502 10.21 -1.08 6.96
CA ASP A 502 10.46 -0.68 8.35
C ASP A 502 11.94 -0.46 8.65
N GLU A 503 12.83 -1.25 8.04
CA GLU A 503 14.27 -1.01 8.15
C GLU A 503 14.66 0.29 7.46
N TYR A 504 14.11 0.55 6.27
CA TYR A 504 14.33 1.81 5.55
C TYR A 504 13.99 3.02 6.42
N LEU A 505 12.78 3.05 7.01
CA LEU A 505 12.34 4.16 7.85
C LEU A 505 13.25 4.34 9.08
N ARG A 506 13.63 3.25 9.76
CA ARG A 506 14.57 3.30 10.90
C ARG A 506 15.95 3.83 10.53
N LEU A 507 16.48 3.45 9.38
CA LEU A 507 17.78 3.95 8.90
C LEU A 507 17.71 5.45 8.61
N ARG A 508 16.61 5.93 8.02
CA ARG A 508 16.40 7.35 7.73
C ARG A 508 16.25 8.20 8.99
N GLU A 509 15.53 7.71 9.99
CA GLU A 509 15.43 8.38 11.30
C GLU A 509 16.80 8.52 11.96
N ARG A 510 17.64 7.48 11.90
CA ARG A 510 19.01 7.52 12.42
C ARG A 510 19.90 8.50 11.65
N GLU A 511 19.79 8.55 10.32
CA GLU A 511 20.52 9.53 9.51
C GLU A 511 20.12 10.97 9.86
N LYS A 512 18.82 11.25 10.03
CA LYS A 512 18.34 12.56 10.46
C LYS A 512 18.85 12.93 11.86
N ALA A 513 18.74 12.01 12.81
CA ALA A 513 19.23 12.23 14.17
C ALA A 513 20.76 12.43 14.23
N ALA A 514 21.51 11.76 13.36
CA ALA A 514 22.96 11.94 13.23
C ALA A 514 23.34 13.27 12.55
N GLY A 515 22.53 13.74 11.59
CA GLY A 515 22.71 15.02 10.90
C GLY A 515 22.33 16.25 11.73
N GLU A 516 21.41 16.11 12.68
CA GLU A 516 20.96 17.19 13.58
C GLU A 516 21.83 17.34 14.84
N ALA A 517 22.77 16.44 15.10
CA ALA A 517 23.75 16.62 16.17
C ALA A 517 24.63 17.84 15.83
N PRO A 518 24.69 18.88 16.69
CA PRO A 518 25.46 20.08 16.37
C PRO A 518 26.94 19.72 16.23
N ALA A 519 27.51 20.03 15.07
CA ALA A 519 28.95 20.02 14.81
C ALA A 519 29.68 21.13 15.60
N LYS A 520 29.58 21.07 16.94
CA LYS A 520 30.31 21.91 17.89
C LYS A 520 30.96 21.02 18.94
N ALA A 521 31.98 20.26 18.52
CA ALA A 521 33.07 19.80 19.39
C ALA A 521 34.19 19.13 18.57
N THR A 522 34.80 19.85 17.64
CA THR A 522 36.14 19.49 17.14
C THR A 522 36.98 20.76 17.04
N ASP A 523 37.23 21.36 18.21
CA ASP A 523 38.43 22.15 18.46
C ASP A 523 38.50 22.45 19.97
N ALA A 524 38.91 21.43 20.74
CA ALA A 524 39.62 21.58 22.00
C ALA A 524 40.03 20.21 22.56
N ALA A 525 41.34 19.96 22.53
CA ALA A 525 42.12 19.17 23.47
C ALA A 525 41.75 17.68 23.72
N SER A 526 42.58 16.79 23.18
CA SER A 526 43.57 16.06 23.99
C SER A 526 43.23 15.89 25.48
N SER A 527 42.36 14.95 25.80
CA SER A 527 42.51 14.03 26.93
C SER A 527 41.33 13.07 26.90
N ALA A 528 41.61 11.79 26.62
CA ALA A 528 40.62 10.74 26.65
C ALA A 528 39.98 10.61 28.05
N PRO A 529 38.64 10.53 28.13
CA PRO A 529 37.98 9.72 29.11
C PRO A 529 37.50 8.43 28.41
N ALA A 530 37.93 7.28 28.92
CA ALA A 530 37.40 6.00 28.51
C ALA A 530 35.89 5.94 28.78
N THR A 531 35.10 5.66 27.73
CA THR A 531 33.72 5.22 27.88
C THR A 531 33.70 3.81 28.47
N PRO A 532 32.69 3.50 29.32
CA PRO A 532 32.60 2.21 29.97
C PRO A 532 32.26 1.15 28.93
N VAL A 533 33.19 0.21 28.73
CA VAL A 533 32.95 -1.02 27.99
C VAL A 533 32.00 -1.85 28.85
N THR A 534 30.79 -2.10 28.37
CA THR A 534 29.96 -3.19 28.89
C THR A 534 30.80 -4.47 28.85
N PRO A 535 30.87 -5.26 29.94
CA PRO A 535 31.80 -6.38 30.00
C PRO A 535 31.39 -7.40 28.93
N SER A 536 32.17 -7.52 27.87
CA SER A 536 32.08 -8.66 26.97
C SER A 536 32.57 -9.89 27.75
N LEU A 537 31.74 -10.92 27.80
CA LEU A 537 32.02 -12.18 28.49
C LEU A 537 33.38 -12.73 28.02
N GLY A 538 34.22 -13.16 28.97
CA GLY A 538 35.53 -13.72 28.63
C GLY A 538 35.39 -14.97 27.74
N GLY A 539 36.39 -15.31 26.93
CA GLY A 539 36.31 -16.42 25.96
C GLY A 539 36.04 -17.82 26.55
N ALA A 540 36.08 -17.99 27.87
CA ALA A 540 35.60 -19.19 28.56
C ALA A 540 34.10 -19.10 28.93
N GLU A 541 33.64 -17.92 29.34
CA GLU A 541 32.24 -17.63 29.68
C GLU A 541 31.35 -17.58 28.43
N LEU A 542 31.85 -17.02 27.32
CA LEU A 542 31.13 -16.97 26.05
C LEU A 542 30.90 -18.38 25.46
N ARG A 543 31.88 -19.29 25.60
CA ARG A 543 31.70 -20.71 25.23
C ARG A 543 30.75 -21.46 26.16
N ALA A 544 30.69 -21.10 27.44
CA ALA A 544 29.74 -21.68 28.38
C ALA A 544 28.31 -21.21 28.06
N ALA A 545 28.12 -19.91 27.80
CA ALA A 545 26.85 -19.31 27.41
C ALA A 545 26.34 -19.88 26.08
N GLN A 546 27.18 -20.00 25.06
CA GLN A 546 26.81 -20.63 23.78
C GLN A 546 26.37 -22.10 23.95
N LYS A 547 27.03 -22.84 24.84
CA LYS A 547 26.66 -24.23 25.13
C LYS A 547 25.33 -24.31 25.87
N GLU A 548 25.06 -23.40 26.81
CA GLU A 548 23.78 -23.31 27.53
C GLU A 548 22.65 -22.92 26.57
N ALA A 549 22.86 -21.93 25.70
CA ALA A 549 21.91 -21.53 24.66
C ALA A 549 21.54 -22.70 23.73
N SER A 550 22.54 -23.45 23.23
CA SER A 550 22.29 -24.64 22.40
C SER A 550 21.54 -25.77 23.13
N ALA A 551 21.66 -25.85 24.45
CA ALA A 551 20.94 -26.83 25.26
C ALA A 551 19.48 -26.40 25.52
N LEU A 552 19.25 -25.10 25.70
CA LEU A 552 17.91 -24.50 25.84
C LEU A 552 17.13 -24.59 24.52
N GLU A 553 17.78 -24.37 23.38
CA GLU A 553 17.17 -24.51 22.04
C GLU A 553 16.63 -25.94 21.81
N ARG A 554 17.42 -26.96 22.13
CA ARG A 554 16.98 -28.37 22.08
C ARG A 554 15.84 -28.68 23.06
N ARG A 555 15.77 -27.96 24.18
CA ARG A 555 14.69 -28.11 25.16
C ARG A 555 13.40 -27.45 24.67
N LEU A 556 13.49 -26.30 24.00
CA LEU A 556 12.36 -25.64 23.35
C LEU A 556 11.75 -26.54 22.27
N GLU A 557 12.56 -27.09 21.37
CA GLU A 557 12.09 -28.01 20.32
C GLU A 557 11.35 -29.24 20.90
N LYS A 558 11.85 -29.77 22.03
CA LYS A 558 11.19 -30.87 22.73
C LYS A 558 9.87 -30.46 23.38
N LEU A 559 9.81 -29.28 24.00
CA LEU A 559 8.57 -28.76 24.61
C LEU A 559 7.52 -28.46 23.55
N GLU A 560 7.89 -27.89 22.41
CA GLU A 560 6.99 -27.67 21.28
C GLU A 560 6.43 -28.97 20.72
N SER A 561 7.27 -30.00 20.58
CA SER A 561 6.83 -31.34 20.17
C SER A 561 5.83 -31.94 21.18
N GLN A 562 6.09 -31.76 22.48
CA GLN A 562 5.18 -32.23 23.55
C GLN A 562 3.84 -31.47 23.54
N ILE A 563 3.86 -30.15 23.39
CA ILE A 563 2.66 -29.31 23.24
C ILE A 563 1.86 -29.73 22.01
N GLY A 564 2.53 -29.96 20.87
CA GLY A 564 1.91 -30.47 19.66
C GLY A 564 1.19 -31.79 19.89
N SER A 565 1.87 -32.75 20.54
CA SER A 565 1.27 -34.06 20.85
C SER A 565 0.08 -33.97 21.82
N ALA A 566 0.14 -33.07 22.81
CA ALA A 566 -0.94 -32.85 23.77
C ALA A 566 -2.15 -32.17 23.12
N ARG A 567 -1.93 -31.23 22.18
CA ARG A 567 -3.00 -30.61 21.39
C ARG A 567 -3.69 -31.60 20.45
N THR A 568 -2.94 -32.52 19.84
CA THR A 568 -3.52 -33.62 19.06
C THR A 568 -4.34 -34.55 19.95
N ALA A 569 -3.81 -34.92 21.13
CA ALA A 569 -4.53 -35.75 22.10
C ALA A 569 -5.82 -35.08 22.61
N LEU A 570 -5.83 -33.75 22.79
CA LEU A 570 -7.02 -32.97 23.13
C LEU A 570 -8.06 -32.99 22.00
N ALA A 571 -7.62 -32.89 20.74
CA ALA A 571 -8.49 -32.94 19.57
C ALA A 571 -9.13 -34.32 19.36
N ASP A 572 -8.39 -35.38 19.69
CA ASP A 572 -8.84 -36.78 19.59
C ASP A 572 -9.63 -37.24 20.83
N HIS A 573 -9.72 -36.43 21.89
CA HIS A 573 -10.43 -36.75 23.12
C HIS A 573 -11.96 -36.65 22.92
N ASP A 574 -12.71 -37.50 23.65
CA ASP A 574 -14.17 -37.45 23.64
C ASP A 574 -14.68 -36.07 24.12
N GLN A 575 -15.41 -35.37 23.25
CA GLN A 575 -15.92 -34.01 23.47
C GLN A 575 -17.04 -33.95 24.52
N SER A 576 -17.53 -35.09 25.00
CA SER A 576 -18.51 -35.18 26.07
C SER A 576 -17.89 -35.31 27.48
N ASP A 577 -16.58 -35.58 27.57
CA ASP A 577 -15.85 -35.67 28.84
C ASP A 577 -15.14 -34.36 29.19
N TYR A 578 -15.90 -33.47 29.82
CA TYR A 578 -15.43 -32.16 30.27
C TYR A 578 -14.32 -32.23 31.33
N VAL A 579 -14.21 -33.33 32.09
CA VAL A 579 -13.18 -33.49 33.13
C VAL A 579 -11.86 -33.89 32.50
N GLY A 580 -11.87 -34.82 31.54
CA GLY A 580 -10.70 -35.22 30.77
C GLY A 580 -10.14 -34.07 29.92
N LEU A 581 -11.02 -33.32 29.23
CA LEU A 581 -10.62 -32.12 28.47
C LEU A 581 -9.99 -31.05 29.37
N GLY A 582 -10.54 -30.84 30.58
CA GLY A 582 -9.99 -29.90 31.54
C GLY A 582 -8.58 -30.29 32.01
N ALA A 583 -8.32 -31.58 32.22
CA ALA A 583 -6.99 -32.08 32.60
C ALA A 583 -5.96 -31.90 31.48
N GLU A 584 -6.33 -32.17 30.22
CA GLU A 584 -5.43 -31.97 29.07
C GLU A 584 -5.19 -30.49 28.76
N MET A 585 -6.18 -29.62 28.92
CA MET A 585 -5.98 -28.16 28.83
C MET A 585 -5.04 -27.65 29.92
N ALA A 586 -5.16 -28.13 31.16
CA ALA A 586 -4.24 -27.78 32.24
C ALA A 586 -2.81 -28.22 31.94
N ARG A 587 -2.65 -29.43 31.39
CA ARG A 587 -1.35 -29.97 30.98
C ARG A 587 -0.70 -29.16 29.85
N ILE A 588 -1.48 -28.72 28.86
CA ILE A 588 -0.99 -27.84 27.79
C ILE A 588 -0.54 -26.50 28.39
N GLY A 589 -1.32 -25.91 29.29
CA GLY A 589 -0.97 -24.66 29.96
C GLY A 589 0.32 -24.76 30.81
N GLU A 590 0.56 -25.90 31.46
CA GLU A 590 1.82 -26.14 32.19
C GLU A 590 3.03 -26.22 31.25
N LEU A 591 2.90 -26.91 30.11
CA LEU A 591 3.96 -27.03 29.11
C LEU A 591 4.25 -25.70 28.41
N GLU A 592 3.22 -24.91 28.10
CA GLU A 592 3.36 -23.56 27.54
C GLU A 592 4.07 -22.63 28.53
N LYS A 593 3.71 -22.68 29.81
CA LYS A 593 4.39 -21.91 30.85
C LYS A 593 5.86 -22.32 31.03
N GLU A 594 6.17 -23.61 30.92
CA GLU A 594 7.56 -24.08 30.95
C GLU A 594 8.35 -23.61 29.72
N ARG A 595 7.73 -23.65 28.52
CA ARG A 595 8.32 -23.13 27.29
C ARG A 595 8.64 -21.65 27.43
N ASP A 596 7.68 -20.83 27.87
CA ASP A 596 7.86 -19.38 27.99
C ASP A 596 9.03 -19.04 28.93
N GLY A 597 9.18 -19.75 30.04
CA GLY A 597 10.32 -19.56 30.96
C GLY A 597 11.67 -20.03 30.40
N VAL A 598 11.69 -21.08 29.57
CA VAL A 598 12.91 -21.52 28.86
C VAL A 598 13.27 -20.53 27.76
N GLU A 599 12.28 -19.98 27.07
CA GLU A 599 12.42 -19.00 26.00
C GLU A 599 12.95 -17.66 26.53
N GLU A 600 12.40 -17.14 27.62
CA GLU A 600 12.89 -15.92 28.28
C GLU A 600 14.37 -16.05 28.65
N ARG A 601 14.77 -17.18 29.25
CA ARG A 601 16.16 -17.45 29.61
C ARG A 601 17.07 -17.64 28.39
N TRP A 602 16.55 -18.20 27.31
CA TRP A 602 17.29 -18.31 26.05
C TRP A 602 17.52 -16.92 25.44
N PHE A 603 16.52 -16.03 25.45
CA PHE A 603 16.66 -14.65 25.01
C PHE A 603 17.71 -13.88 25.81
N GLU A 604 17.67 -13.96 27.14
CA GLU A 604 18.68 -13.33 28.02
C GLU A 604 20.10 -13.82 27.70
N LEU A 605 20.27 -15.13 27.48
CA LEU A 605 21.57 -15.72 27.13
C LEU A 605 22.06 -15.29 25.74
N THR A 606 21.15 -15.15 24.78
CA THR A 606 21.50 -14.77 23.40
C THR A 606 21.87 -13.29 23.33
N GLU A 607 21.17 -12.43 24.08
CA GLU A 607 21.50 -11.01 24.23
C GLU A 607 22.88 -10.79 24.90
N GLN A 608 23.25 -11.68 25.83
CA GLN A 608 24.59 -11.67 26.44
C GLN A 608 25.71 -12.15 25.51
N ILE A 609 25.40 -12.99 24.52
CA ILE A 609 26.38 -13.53 23.57
C ILE A 609 26.68 -12.53 22.43
N GLY A 610 25.74 -11.62 22.12
CA GLY A 610 25.93 -10.50 21.18
C GLY A 610 24.93 -10.46 20.04
#